data_AF-A0A7C5HK36-F1
#
_entry.id   AF-A0A7C5HK36-F1
#
_cell.length_a   1.000
_cell.length_b   1.000
_cell.length_c   1.000
_cell.angle_alpha   90.00
_cell.angle_beta   90.00
_cell.angle_gamma   90.00
#
_symmetry.space_group_name_H-M   'P 1'
#
loop_
_entity.id
_entity.type
_entity.pdbx_description
1 polymer ?
#
loop_
_entity_poly.entity_id
_entity_poly.type
_entity_poly.pdbx_seq_one_letter_code
_entity_poly.pdbx_strand_id
1 'polypeptide(L)'
;MTFYKKIIDWLKKLFELEKYDFERIIFTKEVIEAIIELARMTSPNEFIAFLQGKVRKRTLRIHGLAYQEYFANENSTLAKINFPLTSSIVGSVHSHPGPSNKPSRADLHFFSKRGMVHLIIKKPYTEKDIQAYDAKGNKIMFEITPETS
;
A
#
# COMPACT_ATOMS: atom_id res chain seq x y z
N MET A 1 -18.38 -8.65 -33.86
CA MET A 1 -17.83 -7.66 -32.90
C MET A 1 -17.78 -8.17 -31.45
N THR A 2 -18.62 -9.13 -31.05
CA THR A 2 -18.76 -9.63 -29.66
C THR A 2 -17.69 -10.63 -29.20
N PHE A 3 -17.15 -11.46 -30.10
CA PHE A 3 -16.16 -12.49 -29.76
C PHE A 3 -14.78 -11.90 -29.39
N TYR A 4 -14.26 -10.98 -30.19
CA TYR A 4 -13.01 -10.26 -29.93
C TYR A 4 -13.03 -9.51 -28.60
N LYS A 5 -14.15 -8.84 -28.28
CA LYS A 5 -14.30 -8.12 -27.02
C LYS A 5 -14.20 -9.07 -25.81
N LYS A 6 -14.81 -10.25 -25.90
CA LYS A 6 -14.77 -11.29 -24.87
C LYS A 6 -13.35 -11.83 -24.64
N ILE A 7 -12.56 -12.00 -25.71
CA ILE A 7 -11.14 -12.39 -25.63
C ILE A 7 -10.30 -11.29 -24.99
N ILE A 8 -10.50 -10.03 -25.38
CA ILE A 8 -9.79 -8.88 -24.80
C ILE A 8 -10.11 -8.75 -23.31
N ASP A 9 -11.37 -8.89 -22.91
CA ASP A 9 -11.77 -8.82 -21.50
C ASP A 9 -11.20 -10.00 -20.69
N TRP A 10 -11.14 -11.19 -21.28
CA TRP A 10 -10.49 -12.36 -20.67
C TRP A 10 -8.97 -12.13 -20.49
N LEU A 11 -8.28 -11.62 -21.52
CA LEU A 11 -6.86 -11.27 -21.44
C LEU A 11 -6.60 -10.20 -20.38
N LYS A 12 -7.42 -9.14 -20.34
CA LYS A 12 -7.34 -8.11 -19.30
C LYS A 12 -7.48 -8.71 -17.91
N LYS A 13 -8.47 -9.59 -17.71
CA LYS A 13 -8.66 -10.31 -16.44
C LYS A 13 -7.44 -11.18 -16.10
N LEU A 14 -6.85 -11.85 -17.08
CA LEU A 14 -5.64 -12.65 -16.89
C LEU A 14 -4.44 -11.80 -16.46
N PHE A 15 -4.15 -10.71 -17.17
CA PHE A 15 -3.10 -9.75 -16.79
C PHE A 15 -3.37 -9.10 -15.42
N GLU A 16 -4.63 -8.87 -15.08
CA GLU A 16 -5.01 -8.42 -13.75
C GLU A 16 -4.78 -9.48 -12.67
N LEU A 17 -4.87 -10.77 -12.98
CA LEU A 17 -4.58 -11.83 -12.02
C LEU A 17 -3.08 -12.04 -11.84
N GLU A 18 -2.28 -11.92 -12.91
CA GLU A 18 -0.82 -11.96 -12.84
C GLU A 18 -0.23 -10.88 -11.92
N LYS A 19 -0.89 -9.73 -11.78
CA LYS A 19 -0.44 -8.68 -10.85
C LYS A 19 -0.46 -9.14 -9.38
N TYR A 20 -1.27 -10.15 -9.04
CA TYR A 20 -1.34 -10.73 -7.70
C TYR A 20 -0.38 -11.92 -7.52
N ASP A 21 0.33 -12.34 -8.57
CA ASP A 21 1.24 -13.48 -8.53
C ASP A 21 2.67 -13.01 -8.24
N PHE A 22 2.97 -12.84 -6.95
CA PHE A 22 4.29 -12.50 -6.45
C PHE A 22 4.58 -13.22 -5.13
N GLU A 23 5.86 -13.46 -4.87
CA GLU A 23 6.36 -14.14 -3.66
C GLU A 23 7.20 -13.21 -2.80
N ARG A 24 7.74 -12.15 -3.41
CA ARG A 24 8.62 -11.17 -2.75
C ARG A 24 8.06 -9.77 -2.86
N ILE A 25 8.22 -9.00 -1.79
CA ILE A 25 7.83 -7.61 -1.72
C ILE A 25 9.08 -6.81 -1.38
N ILE A 26 9.42 -5.85 -2.23
CA ILE A 26 10.61 -5.01 -2.04
C ILE A 26 10.18 -3.56 -2.06
N PHE A 27 10.57 -2.82 -1.03
CA PHE A 27 10.50 -1.37 -1.00
C PHE A 27 11.87 -0.78 -1.29
N THR A 28 11.90 0.29 -2.09
CA THR A 28 13.11 1.09 -2.18
C THR A 28 13.36 1.81 -0.86
N LYS A 29 14.63 2.00 -0.51
CA LYS A 29 15.01 2.67 0.74
C LYS A 29 14.41 4.08 0.83
N GLU A 30 14.39 4.78 -0.29
CA GLU A 30 13.85 6.13 -0.45
C GLU A 30 12.35 6.18 -0.11
N VAL A 31 11.57 5.15 -0.46
CA VAL A 31 10.15 5.07 -0.10
C VAL A 31 9.97 4.88 1.41
N ILE A 32 10.80 4.05 2.04
CA ILE A 32 10.74 3.82 3.49
C ILE A 32 11.13 5.08 4.26
N GLU A 33 12.18 5.77 3.83
CA GLU A 33 12.62 7.03 4.42
C GLU A 33 11.53 8.12 4.31
N ALA A 34 10.91 8.25 3.14
CA ALA A 34 9.79 9.18 2.94
C ALA A 34 8.58 8.86 3.83
N ILE A 35 8.22 7.58 3.98
CA ILE A 35 7.15 7.14 4.90
C ILE A 35 7.45 7.56 6.34
N ILE A 36 8.69 7.37 6.79
CA ILE A 36 9.13 7.72 8.15
C ILE A 36 9.07 9.24 8.36
N GLU A 37 9.56 10.00 7.39
CA GLU A 37 9.56 11.47 7.44
C GLU A 37 8.14 12.03 7.54
N LEU A 38 7.25 11.60 6.64
CA LEU A 38 5.84 12.01 6.65
C LEU A 38 5.16 11.68 7.97
N ALA A 39 5.36 10.46 8.50
CA ALA A 39 4.77 10.05 9.78
C ALA A 39 5.18 10.97 10.93
N ARG A 40 6.45 11.41 10.95
CA ARG A 40 6.97 12.33 11.96
C ARG A 40 6.43 13.74 11.77
N MET A 41 6.35 14.22 10.53
CA MET A 41 5.87 15.56 10.19
C MET A 41 4.40 15.77 10.51
N THR A 42 3.56 14.74 10.31
CA THR A 42 2.11 14.87 10.51
C THR A 42 1.66 14.54 11.92
N SER A 43 2.45 13.81 12.70
CA SER A 43 2.11 13.44 14.07
C SER A 43 1.73 14.68 14.91
N PRO A 44 0.60 14.66 15.65
CA PRO A 44 -0.21 13.49 16.01
C PRO A 44 -1.28 13.09 15.00
N ASN A 45 -1.43 13.80 13.88
CA ASN A 45 -2.38 13.42 12.84
C ASN A 45 -1.86 12.22 12.03
N GLU A 46 -2.79 11.34 11.64
CA GLU A 46 -2.48 10.25 10.71
C GLU A 46 -2.30 10.81 9.30
N PHE A 47 -1.19 10.43 8.65
CA PHE A 47 -1.05 10.61 7.21
C PHE A 47 -1.51 9.36 6.49
N ILE A 48 -1.89 9.50 5.23
CA ILE A 48 -2.17 8.40 4.32
C ILE A 48 -1.58 8.70 2.94
N ALA A 49 -1.03 7.67 2.29
CA ALA A 49 -0.56 7.73 0.91
C ALA A 49 -0.80 6.39 0.20
N PHE A 50 -0.71 6.39 -1.13
CA PHE A 50 -0.81 5.19 -1.94
C PHE A 50 0.57 4.73 -2.40
N LEU A 51 0.79 3.42 -2.38
CA LEU A 51 2.04 2.81 -2.80
C LEU A 51 2.06 2.64 -4.32
N GLN A 52 3.07 3.18 -4.97
CA GLN A 52 3.32 2.97 -6.40
C GLN A 52 4.31 1.82 -6.59
N GLY A 53 3.94 0.84 -7.41
CA GLY A 53 4.80 -0.30 -7.67
C GLY A 53 4.38 -1.12 -8.88
N LYS A 54 5.17 -2.15 -9.16
CA LYS A 54 4.93 -3.08 -10.26
C LYS A 54 5.43 -4.47 -9.90
N VAL A 55 4.68 -5.49 -10.32
CA VAL A 55 5.14 -6.88 -10.29
C VAL A 55 5.99 -7.17 -11.51
N ARG A 56 7.19 -7.70 -11.29
CA ARG A 56 8.07 -8.28 -12.32
C ARG A 56 8.75 -9.51 -11.75
N LYS A 57 8.81 -10.61 -12.51
CA LYS A 57 9.50 -11.85 -12.09
C LYS A 57 9.09 -12.29 -10.67
N ARG A 58 7.78 -12.36 -10.39
CA ARG A 58 7.20 -12.72 -9.07
C ARG A 58 7.66 -11.83 -7.90
N THR A 59 8.15 -10.62 -8.18
CA THR A 59 8.57 -9.64 -7.18
C THR A 59 7.73 -8.38 -7.35
N LEU A 60 7.00 -8.00 -6.30
CA LEU A 60 6.33 -6.71 -6.19
C LEU A 60 7.34 -5.66 -5.71
N ARG A 61 7.75 -4.76 -6.60
CA ARG A 61 8.65 -3.65 -6.25
C ARG A 61 7.85 -2.37 -6.07
N ILE A 62 7.93 -1.79 -4.88
CA ILE A 62 7.36 -0.49 -4.52
C ILE A 62 8.47 0.54 -4.60
N HIS A 63 8.28 1.56 -5.44
CA HIS A 63 9.31 2.54 -5.80
C HIS A 63 8.79 3.99 -5.74
N GLY A 64 7.60 4.21 -5.18
CA GLY A 64 7.06 5.56 -5.05
C GLY A 64 5.85 5.65 -4.15
N LEU A 65 5.50 6.90 -3.84
CA LEU A 65 4.29 7.27 -3.12
C LEU A 65 3.45 8.18 -4.02
N ALA A 66 2.17 7.85 -4.19
CA ALA A 66 1.19 8.77 -4.74
C ALA A 66 0.43 9.43 -3.59
N TYR A 67 0.60 10.73 -3.47
CA TYR A 67 -0.02 11.52 -2.41
C TYR A 67 -1.48 11.80 -2.73
N GLN A 68 -2.32 11.55 -1.73
CA GLN A 68 -3.59 12.24 -1.61
C GLN A 68 -3.62 12.65 -0.14
N GLU A 69 -3.12 13.85 0.15
CA GLU A 69 -3.03 14.37 1.52
C GLU A 69 -4.42 14.39 2.14
N TYR A 70 -4.71 13.40 2.98
CA TYR A 70 -5.83 13.45 3.90
C TYR A 70 -5.26 13.47 5.30
N PHE A 71 -5.43 14.60 5.98
CA PHE A 71 -5.33 14.67 7.43
C PHE A 71 -6.59 14.00 7.98
N ALA A 72 -6.48 12.74 8.36
CA ALA A 72 -7.58 12.00 8.96
C ALA A 72 -7.79 12.51 10.38
N ASN A 73 -8.85 13.31 10.62
CA ASN A 73 -9.37 13.49 11.97
C ASN A 73 -10.07 12.20 12.41
N GLU A 74 -9.85 11.85 13.67
CA GLU A 74 -10.19 10.57 14.30
C GLU A 74 -11.60 10.06 13.91
N ASN A 75 -11.66 8.78 13.54
CA ASN A 75 -12.83 7.89 13.55
C ASN A 75 -13.69 7.68 12.30
N SER A 76 -13.43 8.23 11.10
CA SER A 76 -14.25 7.83 9.92
C SER A 76 -13.72 8.15 8.51
N THR A 77 -12.52 8.71 8.37
CA THR A 77 -12.03 9.23 7.09
C THR A 77 -11.46 8.14 6.17
N LEU A 78 -10.69 7.18 6.69
CA LEU A 78 -10.11 6.06 5.91
C LEU A 78 -11.17 5.26 5.14
N ALA A 79 -12.32 4.99 5.77
CA ALA A 79 -13.44 4.29 5.14
C ALA A 79 -14.07 5.08 3.98
N LYS A 80 -13.83 6.38 3.85
CA LYS A 80 -14.33 7.21 2.74
C LYS A 80 -13.31 7.43 1.63
N ILE A 81 -12.03 7.15 1.90
CA ILE A 81 -10.97 7.28 0.90
C ILE A 81 -11.09 6.16 -0.14
N ASN A 82 -10.97 6.55 -1.40
CA ASN A 82 -10.96 5.65 -2.54
C ASN A 82 -9.55 5.59 -3.13
N PHE A 83 -9.15 4.41 -3.58
CA PHE A 83 -7.89 4.22 -4.30
C PHE A 83 -7.92 4.97 -5.65
N PRO A 84 -6.82 5.62 -6.06
CA PRO A 84 -6.70 6.20 -7.39
C PRO A 84 -6.94 5.14 -8.47
N LEU A 85 -7.59 5.55 -9.57
CA LEU A 85 -7.87 4.69 -10.72
C LEU A 85 -6.65 4.55 -11.64
N THR A 86 -5.46 4.30 -11.09
CA THR A 86 -4.24 4.03 -11.89
C THR A 86 -3.74 2.62 -11.63
N SER A 87 -3.08 2.02 -12.64
CA SER A 87 -2.57 0.65 -12.57
C SER A 87 -1.28 0.51 -11.76
N SER A 88 -0.61 1.63 -11.45
CA SER A 88 0.62 1.63 -10.65
C SER A 88 0.35 1.59 -9.15
N ILE A 89 -0.89 1.86 -8.69
CA ILE A 89 -1.20 1.74 -7.26
C ILE A 89 -1.35 0.28 -6.87
N VAL A 90 -0.46 -0.16 -6.00
CA VAL A 90 -0.36 -1.53 -5.51
C VAL A 90 -0.80 -1.68 -4.06
N GLY A 91 -1.08 -0.58 -3.38
CA GLY A 91 -1.28 -0.60 -1.94
C GLY A 91 -1.46 0.77 -1.30
N SER A 92 -1.44 0.80 0.02
CA SER A 92 -1.51 2.03 0.81
C SER A 92 -0.51 2.02 1.96
N VAL A 93 -0.26 3.19 2.52
CA VAL A 93 0.45 3.36 3.78
C VAL A 93 -0.27 4.42 4.60
N HIS A 94 -0.39 4.22 5.90
CA HIS A 94 -0.81 5.26 6.84
C HIS A 94 -0.04 5.20 8.15
N SER A 95 -0.02 6.31 8.90
CA SER A 95 0.58 6.37 10.24
C SER A 95 -0.46 6.19 11.34
N HIS A 96 -0.04 5.63 12.47
CA HIS A 96 -0.76 5.71 13.75
C HIS A 96 0.03 6.58 14.74
N PRO A 97 -0.63 7.48 15.51
CA PRO A 97 0.03 8.28 16.55
C PRO A 97 0.40 7.47 17.81
N GLY A 98 -0.28 6.35 18.01
CA GLY A 98 -0.07 5.45 19.15
C GLY A 98 1.07 4.44 18.93
N PRO A 99 1.35 3.60 19.94
CA PRO A 99 2.42 2.61 19.92
C PRO A 99 2.01 1.28 19.25
N SER A 100 0.93 1.25 18.46
CA SER A 100 0.43 0.05 17.79
C SER A 100 0.36 0.27 16.28
N ASN A 101 0.95 -0.65 15.52
CA ASN A 101 0.79 -0.75 14.07
C ASN A 101 -0.22 -1.84 13.67
N LYS A 102 -1.00 -2.36 14.62
CA LYS A 102 -2.08 -3.31 14.33
C LYS A 102 -3.26 -2.59 13.66
N PRO A 103 -3.86 -3.17 12.61
CA PRO A 103 -5.01 -2.58 11.94
C PRO A 103 -6.24 -2.58 12.85
N SER A 104 -6.97 -1.48 12.84
CA SER A 104 -8.32 -1.33 13.35
C SER A 104 -9.35 -1.97 12.40
N ARG A 105 -10.63 -1.99 12.79
CA ARG A 105 -11.72 -2.42 11.90
C ARG A 105 -11.87 -1.51 10.68
N ALA A 106 -11.60 -0.21 10.83
CA ALA A 106 -11.64 0.74 9.73
C ALA A 106 -10.52 0.47 8.72
N ASP A 107 -9.33 0.12 9.21
CA ASP A 107 -8.18 -0.25 8.38
C ASP A 107 -8.47 -1.53 7.59
N LEU A 108 -8.99 -2.57 8.25
CA LEU A 108 -9.36 -3.82 7.56
C LEU A 108 -10.42 -3.58 6.47
N HIS A 109 -11.41 -2.72 6.75
CA HIS A 109 -12.38 -2.34 5.75
C HIS A 109 -11.71 -1.60 4.58
N PHE A 110 -10.80 -0.67 4.86
CA PHE A 110 -10.04 0.05 3.83
C PHE A 110 -9.15 -0.89 2.99
N PHE A 111 -8.43 -1.82 3.62
CA PHE A 111 -7.58 -2.81 2.97
C PHE A 111 -8.39 -3.70 2.02
N SER A 112 -9.60 -4.08 2.43
CA SER A 112 -10.48 -4.94 1.63
C SER A 112 -10.96 -4.28 0.32
N LYS A 113 -10.85 -2.95 0.17
CA LYS A 113 -11.34 -2.24 -1.02
C LYS A 113 -10.48 -2.52 -2.25
N ARG A 114 -9.15 -2.42 -2.12
CA ARG A 114 -8.19 -2.54 -3.21
C ARG A 114 -6.77 -2.49 -2.66
N GLY A 115 -5.84 -3.18 -3.32
CA GLY A 115 -4.42 -3.18 -2.95
C GLY A 115 -3.95 -4.61 -2.66
N MET A 116 -2.65 -4.80 -2.75
CA MET A 116 -1.97 -6.06 -2.49
C MET A 116 -1.17 -6.00 -1.19
N VAL A 117 -0.71 -4.80 -0.83
CA VAL A 117 0.14 -4.53 0.33
C VAL A 117 -0.35 -3.26 1.02
N HIS A 118 -0.52 -3.31 2.33
CA HIS A 118 -0.90 -2.16 3.14
C HIS A 118 0.08 -2.00 4.28
N LEU A 119 0.70 -0.83 4.40
CA LEU A 119 1.64 -0.52 5.48
C LEU A 119 0.94 0.29 6.58
N ILE A 120 1.26 -0.05 7.82
CA ILE A 120 1.01 0.81 8.97
C ILE A 120 2.35 1.13 9.62
N ILE A 121 2.65 2.42 9.81
CA ILE A 121 3.79 2.87 10.61
C ILE A 121 3.29 3.50 11.92
N LYS A 122 3.84 3.07 13.04
CA LYS A 122 3.48 3.59 14.36
C LYS A 122 4.59 4.44 14.97
N LYS A 123 4.27 5.20 16.02
CA LYS A 123 5.28 5.85 16.87
C LYS A 123 6.24 4.79 17.48
N PRO A 124 7.57 5.04 17.58
CA PRO A 124 8.32 6.29 17.30
C PRO A 124 8.74 6.53 15.84
N TYR A 125 8.11 5.89 14.86
CA TYR A 125 8.35 6.09 13.42
C TYR A 125 9.80 5.77 13.03
N THR A 126 10.19 4.51 13.21
CA THR A 126 11.46 3.95 12.71
C THR A 126 11.16 2.79 11.76
N GLU A 127 12.16 2.30 11.02
CA GLU A 127 11.96 1.20 10.06
C GLU A 127 11.30 -0.02 10.71
N LYS A 128 11.71 -0.38 11.94
CA LYS A 128 11.13 -1.49 12.71
C LYS A 128 9.69 -1.28 13.17
N ASP A 129 9.17 -0.06 13.07
CA ASP A 129 7.80 0.28 13.44
C ASP A 129 6.80 0.10 12.28
N ILE A 130 7.31 -0.19 11.08
CA ILE A 130 6.51 -0.47 9.89
C ILE A 130 6.08 -1.93 9.89
N GLN A 131 4.79 -2.17 9.69
CA GLN A 131 4.27 -3.51 9.43
C GLN A 131 3.46 -3.52 8.15
N ALA A 132 3.72 -4.50 7.30
CA ALA A 132 2.94 -4.77 6.09
C ALA A 132 1.82 -5.78 6.35
N TYR A 133 0.71 -5.60 5.63
CA TYR A 133 -0.49 -6.41 5.70
C TYR A 133 -1.05 -6.72 4.30
N ASP A 134 -1.68 -7.88 4.16
CA ASP A 134 -2.53 -8.20 3.00
C ASP A 134 -3.94 -7.57 3.13
N ALA A 135 -4.79 -7.76 2.12
CA ALA A 135 -6.15 -7.24 2.10
C ALA A 135 -7.07 -7.79 3.22
N LYS A 136 -6.67 -8.89 3.89
CA LYS A 136 -7.38 -9.50 5.02
C LYS A 136 -6.81 -9.08 6.37
N GLY A 137 -5.72 -8.29 6.39
CA GLY A 137 -5.01 -7.89 7.61
C GLY A 137 -4.04 -8.94 8.14
N ASN A 138 -3.68 -9.96 7.34
CA ASN A 138 -2.60 -10.87 7.71
C ASN A 138 -1.26 -10.17 7.53
N LYS A 139 -0.33 -10.37 8.46
CA LYS A 139 1.03 -9.81 8.36
C LYS A 139 1.77 -10.44 7.18
N ILE A 140 2.44 -9.61 6.42
CA ILE A 140 3.34 -10.04 5.33
C ILE A 140 4.73 -9.44 5.54
N MET A 141 5.75 -10.12 5.04
CA MET A 141 7.13 -9.65 5.11
C MET A 141 7.49 -8.86 3.86
N PHE A 142 8.43 -7.92 4.00
CA PHE A 142 9.00 -7.17 2.90
C PHE A 142 10.49 -6.96 3.12
N GLU A 143 11.20 -6.67 2.04
CA GLU A 143 12.63 -6.34 2.05
C GLU A 143 12.82 -4.86 1.69
N ILE A 144 13.92 -4.27 2.15
CA ILE A 144 14.32 -2.90 1.80
C ILE A 144 15.61 -2.99 0.99
N THR A 145 15.66 -2.33 -0.16
CA THR A 145 16.86 -2.28 -1.01
C THR A 145 17.16 -0.85 -1.42
N PRO A 146 18.43 -0.39 -1.44
CA PRO A 146 18.79 0.84 -2.13
C PRO A 146 18.52 0.71 -3.65
N GLU A 147 17.98 1.73 -4.32
CA GLU A 147 17.92 1.72 -5.81
C GLU A 147 19.33 1.63 -6.42
N THR A 148 19.60 1.14 -7.63
CA THR A 148 18.82 0.63 -8.77
C THR A 148 19.55 -0.60 -9.35
N SER A 149 18.80 -1.60 -9.80
CA SER A 149 19.17 -2.56 -10.85
C SER A 149 17.87 -3.01 -11.50
#